data_AF-A0A1I7LR58-F1
#
_entry.id   AF-A0A1I7LR58-F1
#
_cell.length_a   1.000
_cell.length_b   1.000
_cell.length_c   1.000
_cell.angle_alpha   90.00
_cell.angle_beta   90.00
_cell.angle_gamma   90.00
#
_symmetry.space_group_name_H-M   'P 1'
#
loop_
_entity.id
_entity.type
_entity.pdbx_description
1 polymer ?
#
loop_
_entity_poly.entity_id
_entity_poly.type
_entity_poly.pdbx_seq_one_letter_code
_entity_poly.pdbx_strand_id
1 'polypeptide(L)'
;MKNVLPGVPHVESPFFKQLFSDPAIDDETRRIALDLAVKGYAVLDFPDAAFETKAEAIKADLLDHYDLEGWRAEGHRQGISLRVQDAWQFNERVRDIACNPHILALLSRLYGRQAWPFQTLNFPVGTQQHFHTDSIHFSSSPERFMCGVWVALEDINEENGPLVYFPGSHRWPIYTNEHVGLCVSQLGQTPTQALYEEMWRALVESHGAQPEYFHAKKGQALIWAANLMHGGSRQTDPMRTRWSQVTHYYFDDCAYYTPMMSDTFYGKIDFRKLTNIVTGEEMPQRYAGHAIPKGFVEACSTDAGHLLDEFDGKLYLEANPDVAAGNWNPAEHYLTHGRKEKRKLRP
;
A
#
# COMPACT_ATOMS: atom_id res chain seq x y z
N MET A 1 -25.10 0.77 -18.90
CA MET A 1 -25.75 1.55 -17.82
C MET A 1 -24.78 2.59 -17.31
N LYS A 2 -25.22 3.80 -16.91
CA LYS A 2 -24.33 4.82 -16.37
C LYS A 2 -23.98 4.47 -14.91
N ASN A 3 -22.70 4.25 -14.58
CA ASN A 3 -22.26 4.13 -13.19
C ASN A 3 -22.41 5.49 -12.49
N VAL A 4 -23.26 5.56 -11.48
CA VAL A 4 -23.54 6.79 -10.72
C VAL A 4 -22.56 7.04 -9.57
N LEU A 5 -21.72 6.05 -9.23
CA LEU A 5 -20.64 6.14 -8.23
C LEU A 5 -19.29 5.71 -8.85
N PRO A 6 -18.76 6.43 -9.86
CA PRO A 6 -17.47 6.09 -10.50
C PRO A 6 -16.26 6.27 -9.57
N GLY A 7 -16.47 6.90 -8.40
CA GLY A 7 -15.48 7.03 -7.33
C GLY A 7 -15.58 5.95 -6.25
N VAL A 8 -16.31 4.86 -6.49
CA VAL A 8 -16.37 3.69 -5.59
C VAL A 8 -16.00 2.45 -6.41
N PRO A 9 -15.06 1.60 -5.95
CA PRO A 9 -14.77 0.33 -6.61
C PRO A 9 -16.04 -0.49 -6.86
N HIS A 10 -16.17 -1.15 -8.01
CA HIS A 10 -17.41 -1.90 -8.31
C HIS A 10 -17.71 -2.99 -7.26
N VAL A 11 -16.69 -3.69 -6.76
CA VAL A 11 -16.81 -4.71 -5.70
C VAL A 11 -17.22 -4.14 -4.33
N GLU A 12 -17.08 -2.82 -4.13
CA GLU A 12 -17.47 -2.14 -2.88
C GLU A 12 -18.70 -1.22 -3.06
N SER A 13 -19.27 -1.22 -4.26
CA SER A 13 -20.39 -0.35 -4.60
C SER A 13 -21.71 -0.85 -4.02
N PRO A 14 -22.59 0.03 -3.49
CA PRO A 14 -23.96 -0.36 -3.13
C PRO A 14 -24.78 -0.84 -4.35
N PHE A 15 -24.31 -0.58 -5.57
CA PHE A 15 -24.91 -1.05 -6.82
C PHE A 15 -24.29 -2.36 -7.34
N PHE A 16 -23.56 -3.12 -6.49
CA PHE A 16 -22.89 -4.37 -6.85
C PHE A 16 -23.73 -5.29 -7.74
N LYS A 17 -24.97 -5.60 -7.32
CA LYS A 17 -25.86 -6.49 -8.08
C LYS A 17 -26.12 -6.02 -9.50
N GLN A 18 -26.22 -4.70 -9.72
CA GLN A 18 -26.44 -4.12 -11.05
C GLN A 18 -25.16 -4.09 -11.87
N LEU A 19 -24.02 -3.82 -11.24
CA LEU A 19 -22.71 -3.78 -11.91
C LEU A 19 -22.26 -5.17 -12.38
N PHE A 20 -22.64 -6.23 -11.67
CA PHE A 20 -22.26 -7.62 -11.99
C PHE A 20 -23.41 -8.46 -12.57
N SER A 21 -24.55 -7.83 -12.95
CA SER A 21 -25.67 -8.55 -13.59
C SER A 21 -25.49 -8.81 -15.09
N ASP A 22 -24.47 -8.23 -15.72
CA ASP A 22 -24.21 -8.42 -17.16
C ASP A 22 -23.93 -9.91 -17.46
N PRO A 23 -24.72 -10.57 -18.33
CA PRO A 23 -24.50 -11.96 -18.73
C PRO A 23 -23.12 -12.23 -19.33
N ALA A 24 -22.45 -11.22 -19.89
CA ALA A 24 -21.12 -11.34 -20.47
C ALA A 24 -19.99 -11.50 -19.44
N ILE A 25 -20.25 -11.25 -18.15
CA ILE A 25 -19.30 -11.51 -17.08
C ILE A 25 -19.37 -13.01 -16.74
N ASP A 26 -18.24 -13.70 -16.80
CA ASP A 26 -18.16 -15.12 -16.47
C ASP A 26 -18.36 -15.39 -14.98
N ASP A 27 -18.72 -16.63 -14.66
CA ASP A 27 -19.11 -17.02 -13.30
C ASP A 27 -17.94 -16.94 -12.31
N GLU A 28 -16.71 -17.17 -12.75
CA GLU A 28 -15.53 -17.08 -11.90
C GLU A 28 -15.23 -15.62 -11.52
N THR A 29 -15.31 -14.71 -12.49
CA THR A 29 -15.24 -13.26 -12.22
C THR A 29 -16.34 -12.83 -11.24
N ARG A 30 -17.59 -13.32 -11.38
CA ARG A 30 -18.67 -13.01 -10.43
C ARG A 30 -18.41 -13.56 -9.04
N ARG A 31 -17.88 -14.77 -8.93
CA ARG A 31 -17.51 -15.39 -7.65
C ARG A 31 -16.43 -14.56 -6.95
N ILE A 32 -15.35 -14.21 -7.66
CA ILE A 32 -14.26 -13.37 -7.16
C ILE A 32 -14.80 -12.01 -6.71
N ALA A 33 -15.68 -11.39 -7.51
CA ALA A 33 -16.31 -10.12 -7.17
C ALA A 33 -17.12 -10.22 -5.86
N LEU A 34 -17.89 -11.29 -5.70
CA LEU A 34 -18.70 -11.52 -4.50
C LEU A 34 -17.83 -11.78 -3.27
N ASP A 35 -16.77 -12.58 -3.42
CA ASP A 35 -15.82 -12.86 -2.35
C ASP A 35 -15.12 -11.56 -1.89
N LEU A 36 -14.66 -10.71 -2.80
CA LEU A 36 -14.12 -9.39 -2.46
C LEU A 36 -15.16 -8.49 -1.79
N ALA A 37 -16.39 -8.45 -2.30
CA ALA A 37 -17.45 -7.62 -1.73
C ALA A 37 -17.80 -8.00 -0.29
N VAL A 38 -17.86 -9.31 0.00
CA VAL A 38 -18.32 -9.85 1.29
C VAL A 38 -17.18 -10.02 2.29
N LYS A 39 -16.05 -10.58 1.83
CA LYS A 39 -14.92 -11.00 2.67
C LYS A 39 -13.72 -10.05 2.59
N GLY A 40 -13.60 -9.27 1.52
CA GLY A 40 -12.47 -8.36 1.31
C GLY A 40 -11.24 -9.03 0.70
N TYR A 41 -11.34 -10.33 0.38
CA TYR A 41 -10.35 -11.09 -0.34
C TYR A 41 -11.00 -12.10 -1.29
N ALA A 42 -10.24 -12.58 -2.27
CA ALA A 42 -10.62 -13.71 -3.11
C ALA A 42 -9.40 -14.56 -3.45
N VAL A 43 -9.58 -15.89 -3.43
CA VAL A 43 -8.56 -16.85 -3.86
C VAL A 43 -8.87 -17.28 -5.29
N LEU A 44 -7.84 -17.45 -6.12
CA LEU A 44 -7.92 -18.00 -7.47
C LEU A 44 -6.63 -18.76 -7.81
N ASP A 45 -6.70 -19.63 -8.82
CA ASP A 45 -5.50 -20.15 -9.47
C ASP A 45 -4.94 -19.06 -10.39
N PHE A 46 -3.63 -18.78 -10.27
CA PHE A 46 -2.98 -17.72 -11.01
C PHE A 46 -3.00 -18.05 -12.51
N PRO A 47 -3.52 -17.16 -13.37
CA PRO A 47 -3.80 -17.46 -14.78
C PRO A 47 -2.53 -17.35 -15.64
N ASP A 48 -1.62 -18.32 -15.47
CA ASP A 48 -0.38 -18.43 -16.22
C ASP A 48 0.03 -19.89 -16.40
N ALA A 49 -0.06 -20.39 -17.64
CA ALA A 49 0.26 -21.78 -17.97
C ALA A 49 1.74 -22.13 -17.75
N ALA A 50 2.64 -21.14 -17.73
CA ALA A 50 4.07 -21.33 -17.49
C ALA A 50 4.48 -21.05 -16.03
N PHE A 51 3.50 -20.86 -15.13
CA PHE A 51 3.75 -20.42 -13.76
C PHE A 51 4.71 -21.34 -13.00
N GLU A 52 4.55 -22.66 -13.12
CA GLU A 52 5.36 -23.63 -12.37
C GLU A 52 6.86 -23.46 -12.60
N THR A 53 7.27 -23.39 -13.86
CA THR A 53 8.67 -23.17 -14.27
C THR A 53 9.13 -21.77 -13.90
N LYS A 54 8.25 -20.76 -14.04
CA LYS A 54 8.54 -19.37 -13.70
C LYS A 54 8.83 -19.19 -12.21
N ALA A 55 8.05 -19.84 -11.35
CA ALA A 55 8.22 -19.79 -9.90
C ALA A 55 9.56 -20.38 -9.47
N GLU A 56 9.97 -21.53 -10.01
CA GLU A 56 11.28 -22.11 -9.68
C GLU A 56 12.44 -21.24 -10.15
N ALA A 57 12.32 -20.64 -11.34
CA ALA A 57 13.32 -19.70 -11.84
C ALA A 57 13.44 -18.45 -10.95
N ILE A 58 12.32 -17.86 -10.51
CA ILE A 58 12.33 -16.71 -9.59
C ILE A 58 13.00 -17.09 -8.26
N LYS A 59 12.70 -18.27 -7.72
CA LYS A 59 13.32 -18.77 -6.48
C LYS A 59 14.84 -18.87 -6.63
N ALA A 60 15.31 -19.42 -7.75
CA ALA A 60 16.74 -19.52 -8.04
C ALA A 60 17.40 -18.15 -8.23
N ASP A 61 16.79 -17.27 -9.03
CA ASP A 61 17.34 -15.94 -9.34
C ASP A 61 17.48 -15.05 -8.10
N LEU A 62 16.52 -15.15 -7.17
CA LEU A 62 16.48 -14.27 -6.01
C LEU A 62 17.19 -14.86 -4.79
N LEU A 63 17.60 -16.14 -4.80
CA LEU A 63 18.14 -16.83 -3.63
C LEU A 63 19.32 -16.08 -2.99
N ASP A 64 20.26 -15.61 -3.81
CA ASP A 64 21.48 -14.93 -3.36
C ASP A 64 21.23 -13.51 -2.85
N HIS A 65 20.00 -13.00 -2.95
CA HIS A 65 19.60 -11.71 -2.38
C HIS A 65 19.15 -11.81 -0.92
N TYR A 66 19.15 -13.02 -0.33
CA TYR A 66 18.63 -13.25 1.02
C TYR A 66 19.67 -13.90 1.94
N ASP A 67 19.86 -13.31 3.12
CA ASP A 67 20.62 -13.94 4.21
C ASP A 67 19.76 -14.93 4.99
N LEU A 68 19.52 -16.11 4.40
CA LEU A 68 18.74 -17.17 5.03
C LEU A 68 19.44 -17.80 6.24
N GLU A 69 20.78 -17.82 6.25
CA GLU A 69 21.54 -18.40 7.36
C GLU A 69 21.47 -17.51 8.60
N GLY A 70 21.75 -16.21 8.46
CA GLY A 70 21.59 -15.23 9.54
C GLY A 70 20.14 -15.12 10.01
N TRP A 71 19.18 -15.22 9.09
CA TRP A 71 17.76 -15.25 9.46
C TRP A 71 17.40 -16.47 10.33
N ARG A 72 17.89 -17.66 9.99
CA ARG A 72 17.67 -18.87 10.80
C ARG A 72 18.36 -18.80 12.17
N ALA A 73 19.56 -18.20 12.22
CA ALA A 73 20.33 -18.09 13.45
C ALA A 73 19.66 -17.13 14.46
N GLU A 74 19.22 -15.96 14.00
CA GLU A 74 18.74 -14.88 14.87
C GLU A 74 17.48 -14.17 14.35
N GLY A 75 17.41 -13.92 13.04
CA GLY A 75 16.36 -13.08 12.45
C GLY A 75 14.93 -13.57 12.67
N HIS A 76 14.69 -14.89 12.62
CA HIS A 76 13.39 -15.50 12.89
C HIS A 76 12.87 -15.16 14.29
N ARG A 77 13.73 -15.30 15.32
CA ARG A 77 13.39 -15.00 16.72
C ARG A 77 13.16 -13.51 16.95
N GLN A 78 13.84 -12.67 16.19
CA GLN A 78 13.71 -11.22 16.25
C GLN A 78 12.52 -10.69 15.42
N GLY A 79 11.83 -11.56 14.66
CA GLY A 79 10.74 -11.14 13.77
C GLY A 79 11.23 -10.33 12.56
N ILE A 80 12.49 -10.51 12.15
CA ILE A 80 13.03 -9.86 10.96
C ILE A 80 12.37 -10.51 9.72
N SER A 81 11.83 -9.67 8.83
CA SER A 81 11.38 -10.10 7.51
C SER A 81 12.55 -10.07 6.52
N LEU A 82 12.67 -11.09 5.67
CA LEU A 82 13.51 -11.03 4.47
C LEU A 82 12.66 -10.61 3.28
N ARG A 83 13.05 -9.56 2.57
CA ARG A 83 12.28 -9.01 1.46
C ARG A 83 13.20 -8.37 0.43
N VAL A 84 12.97 -8.69 -0.84
CA VAL A 84 13.43 -7.88 -1.96
C VAL A 84 12.25 -7.07 -2.46
N GLN A 85 12.37 -5.75 -2.38
CA GLN A 85 11.41 -4.83 -2.96
C GLN A 85 11.79 -4.53 -4.41
N ASP A 86 10.79 -4.45 -5.28
CA ASP A 86 10.88 -4.03 -6.67
C ASP A 86 11.84 -4.87 -7.53
N ALA A 87 11.88 -6.18 -7.27
CA ALA A 87 12.62 -7.13 -8.10
C ALA A 87 12.19 -7.10 -9.58
N TRP A 88 11.00 -6.58 -9.91
CA TRP A 88 10.57 -6.36 -11.30
C TRP A 88 11.55 -5.50 -12.12
N GLN A 89 12.37 -4.66 -11.47
CA GLN A 89 13.35 -3.80 -12.15
C GLN A 89 14.51 -4.59 -12.78
N PHE A 90 14.84 -5.76 -12.24
CA PHE A 90 15.99 -6.56 -12.68
C PHE A 90 15.64 -8.03 -12.96
N ASN A 91 14.43 -8.48 -12.62
CA ASN A 91 13.94 -9.81 -12.89
C ASN A 91 12.66 -9.76 -13.74
N GLU A 92 12.79 -10.14 -15.01
CA GLU A 92 11.67 -10.12 -15.98
C GLU A 92 10.53 -11.07 -15.57
N ARG A 93 10.83 -12.18 -14.91
CA ARG A 93 9.79 -13.14 -14.47
C ARG A 93 8.95 -12.58 -13.33
N VAL A 94 9.56 -11.82 -12.41
CA VAL A 94 8.84 -11.06 -11.38
C VAL A 94 7.95 -10.00 -12.02
N ARG A 95 8.49 -9.28 -13.01
CA ARG A 95 7.72 -8.28 -13.79
C ARG A 95 6.54 -8.92 -14.52
N ASP A 96 6.73 -10.08 -15.13
CA ASP A 96 5.68 -10.80 -15.85
C ASP A 96 4.52 -11.23 -14.95
N ILE A 97 4.80 -11.67 -13.71
CA ILE A 97 3.74 -11.96 -12.73
C ILE A 97 2.99 -10.67 -12.38
N ALA A 98 3.70 -9.58 -12.11
CA ALA A 98 3.08 -8.30 -11.77
C ALA A 98 2.21 -7.76 -12.91
N CYS A 99 2.66 -7.90 -14.15
CA CYS A 99 2.01 -7.40 -15.36
C CYS A 99 1.06 -8.41 -16.03
N ASN A 100 0.68 -9.50 -15.36
CA ASN A 100 -0.14 -10.55 -15.97
C ASN A 100 -1.45 -9.93 -16.55
N PRO A 101 -1.71 -10.07 -17.87
CA PRO A 101 -2.81 -9.37 -18.53
C PRO A 101 -4.19 -9.85 -18.07
N HIS A 102 -4.33 -11.11 -17.64
CA HIS A 102 -5.57 -11.63 -17.11
C HIS A 102 -5.89 -11.04 -15.74
N ILE A 103 -4.89 -10.90 -14.87
CA ILE A 103 -5.03 -10.23 -13.57
C ILE A 103 -5.38 -8.74 -13.77
N LEU A 104 -4.68 -8.04 -14.66
CA LEU A 104 -4.97 -6.62 -14.94
C LEU A 104 -6.40 -6.43 -15.46
N ALA A 105 -6.86 -7.28 -16.39
CA ALA A 105 -8.22 -7.21 -16.91
C ALA A 105 -9.27 -7.54 -15.83
N LEU A 106 -9.01 -8.55 -15.01
CA LEU A 106 -9.87 -8.93 -13.89
C LEU A 106 -9.99 -7.78 -12.90
N LEU A 107 -8.87 -7.27 -12.38
CA LEU A 107 -8.85 -6.16 -11.43
C LEU A 107 -9.53 -4.91 -12.01
N SER A 108 -9.28 -4.60 -13.28
CA SER A 108 -9.91 -3.43 -13.92
C SER A 108 -11.44 -3.54 -13.96
N ARG A 109 -11.96 -4.75 -14.18
CA ARG A 109 -13.40 -5.03 -14.15
C ARG A 109 -13.98 -4.97 -12.74
N LEU A 110 -13.25 -5.50 -11.76
CA LEU A 110 -13.65 -5.53 -10.35
C LEU A 110 -13.68 -4.14 -9.70
N TYR A 111 -12.78 -3.25 -10.10
CA TYR A 111 -12.70 -1.89 -9.55
C TYR A 111 -13.39 -0.85 -10.45
N GLY A 112 -13.62 -1.15 -11.73
CA GLY A 112 -14.30 -0.24 -12.66
C GLY A 112 -13.39 0.84 -13.25
N ARG A 113 -12.08 0.73 -13.04
CA ARG A 113 -11.03 1.63 -13.53
C ARG A 113 -9.84 0.80 -13.99
N GLN A 114 -9.02 1.33 -14.88
CA GLN A 114 -7.85 0.59 -15.37
C GLN A 114 -6.87 0.33 -14.23
N ALA A 115 -6.57 -0.94 -13.98
CA ALA A 115 -5.59 -1.39 -13.00
C ALA A 115 -4.18 -1.29 -13.58
N TRP A 116 -3.21 -0.97 -12.72
CA TRP A 116 -1.80 -1.00 -13.07
C TRP A 116 -0.92 -1.31 -11.84
N PRO A 117 0.13 -2.14 -12.02
CA PRO A 117 1.02 -2.53 -10.93
C PRO A 117 2.08 -1.44 -10.69
N PHE A 118 2.43 -1.20 -9.42
CA PHE A 118 3.39 -0.15 -9.05
C PHE A 118 4.50 -0.61 -8.11
N GLN A 119 4.36 -1.78 -7.47
CA GLN A 119 5.36 -2.31 -6.56
C GLN A 119 5.31 -3.84 -6.57
N THR A 120 6.49 -4.48 -6.50
CA THR A 120 6.58 -5.91 -6.14
C THR A 120 7.32 -6.10 -4.83
N LEU A 121 6.90 -7.07 -4.02
CA LEU A 121 7.62 -7.53 -2.85
C LEU A 121 7.80 -9.04 -2.95
N ASN A 122 9.04 -9.51 -2.90
CA ASN A 122 9.38 -10.92 -2.99
C ASN A 122 9.95 -11.38 -1.64
N PHE A 123 9.43 -12.52 -1.16
CA PHE A 123 9.75 -13.05 0.16
C PHE A 123 10.16 -14.52 0.04
N PRO A 124 11.24 -14.96 0.71
CA PRO A 124 11.63 -16.37 0.80
C PRO A 124 11.11 -17.05 2.08
N VAL A 125 10.55 -16.28 3.02
CA VAL A 125 10.07 -16.72 4.35
C VAL A 125 8.84 -15.92 4.76
N GLY A 126 8.11 -16.39 5.78
CA GLY A 126 6.99 -15.64 6.37
C GLY A 126 7.47 -14.34 7.03
N THR A 127 6.71 -13.25 6.87
CA THR A 127 7.11 -11.94 7.40
C THR A 127 6.94 -11.83 8.92
N GLN A 128 6.05 -12.65 9.51
CA GLN A 128 5.59 -12.53 10.90
C GLN A 128 5.10 -11.11 11.27
N GLN A 129 4.76 -10.30 10.26
CA GLN A 129 4.40 -8.90 10.45
C GLN A 129 3.05 -8.81 11.15
N HIS A 130 2.95 -7.88 12.11
CA HIS A 130 1.68 -7.54 12.74
C HIS A 130 0.60 -7.26 11.70
N PHE A 131 -0.64 -7.62 12.00
CA PHE A 131 -1.74 -7.33 11.08
C PHE A 131 -1.95 -5.82 10.95
N HIS A 132 -2.25 -5.40 9.73
CA HIS A 132 -2.40 -4.00 9.35
C HIS A 132 -3.38 -3.91 8.18
N THR A 133 -3.73 -2.68 7.83
CA THR A 133 -4.39 -2.35 6.56
C THR A 133 -3.38 -1.63 5.69
N ASP A 134 -3.32 -1.95 4.40
CA ASP A 134 -2.44 -1.23 3.48
C ASP A 134 -2.85 0.23 3.31
N SER A 135 -4.12 0.57 3.57
CA SER A 135 -4.64 1.93 3.40
C SER A 135 -3.86 3.01 4.17
N ILE A 136 -3.09 2.69 5.21
CA ILE A 136 -2.22 3.69 5.87
C ILE A 136 -0.90 3.94 5.12
N HIS A 137 -0.45 2.98 4.30
CA HIS A 137 0.79 2.98 3.53
C HIS A 137 0.58 3.42 2.08
N PHE A 138 -0.50 2.93 1.49
CA PHE A 138 -0.85 3.12 0.08
C PHE A 138 -2.34 3.46 0.01
N SER A 139 -2.64 4.73 -0.26
CA SER A 139 -4.02 5.18 -0.42
C SER A 139 -4.20 6.05 -1.65
N SER A 140 -5.46 6.20 -2.01
CA SER A 140 -5.93 6.99 -3.13
C SER A 140 -7.03 7.95 -2.69
N SER A 141 -7.22 9.02 -3.44
CA SER A 141 -8.44 9.81 -3.44
C SER A 141 -9.06 9.75 -4.85
N PRO A 142 -10.27 9.17 -5.03
CA PRO A 142 -11.12 8.55 -4.01
C PRO A 142 -10.47 7.33 -3.34
N GLU A 143 -10.86 7.06 -2.10
CA GLU A 143 -10.32 5.95 -1.30
C GLU A 143 -10.64 4.56 -1.89
N ARG A 144 -9.95 3.53 -1.38
CA ARG A 144 -10.16 2.11 -1.71
C ARG A 144 -9.78 1.68 -3.13
N PHE A 145 -9.29 2.58 -3.98
CA PHE A 145 -8.69 2.21 -5.27
C PHE A 145 -7.23 1.77 -5.10
N MET A 146 -7.00 0.71 -4.32
CA MET A 146 -5.73 0.01 -4.23
C MET A 146 -6.03 -1.44 -3.82
N CYS A 147 -5.31 -2.41 -4.40
CA CYS A 147 -5.37 -3.80 -3.96
C CYS A 147 -4.02 -4.49 -4.03
N GLY A 148 -3.83 -5.51 -3.20
CA GLY A 148 -2.71 -6.43 -3.30
C GLY A 148 -3.12 -7.72 -4.00
N VAL A 149 -2.19 -8.29 -4.77
CA VAL A 149 -2.26 -9.68 -5.25
C VAL A 149 -1.01 -10.40 -4.77
N TRP A 150 -1.20 -11.36 -3.88
CA TRP A 150 -0.13 -12.22 -3.38
C TRP A 150 -0.21 -13.57 -4.07
N VAL A 151 0.91 -14.07 -4.55
CA VAL A 151 1.01 -15.31 -5.33
C VAL A 151 1.99 -16.27 -4.67
N ALA A 152 1.55 -17.51 -4.49
CA ALA A 152 2.36 -18.60 -3.93
C ALA A 152 3.34 -19.13 -4.96
N LEU A 153 4.65 -18.98 -4.71
CA LEU A 153 5.70 -19.60 -5.53
C LEU A 153 6.01 -21.03 -5.05
N GLU A 154 5.40 -21.48 -3.96
CA GLU A 154 5.43 -22.85 -3.44
C GLU A 154 4.23 -23.12 -2.52
N ASP A 155 4.06 -24.37 -2.11
CA ASP A 155 3.01 -24.76 -1.16
C ASP A 155 3.22 -24.14 0.23
N ILE A 156 2.13 -23.64 0.81
CA ILE A 156 2.10 -23.02 2.14
C ILE A 156 1.08 -23.74 3.01
N ASN A 157 1.50 -24.06 4.23
CA ASN A 157 0.66 -24.62 5.28
C ASN A 157 0.93 -23.88 6.60
N GLU A 158 0.38 -24.35 7.71
CA GLU A 158 0.51 -23.70 9.01
C GLU A 158 1.97 -23.54 9.49
N GLU A 159 2.90 -24.36 8.99
CA GLU A 159 4.26 -24.43 9.54
C GLU A 159 5.21 -23.39 8.95
N ASN A 160 4.98 -22.97 7.70
CA ASN A 160 5.86 -22.04 6.98
C ASN A 160 5.39 -20.58 6.98
N GLY A 161 4.41 -20.22 7.83
CA GLY A 161 4.00 -18.84 8.04
C GLY A 161 3.04 -18.31 6.96
N PRO A 162 1.80 -18.84 6.90
CA PRO A 162 0.78 -18.38 5.97
C PRO A 162 0.40 -16.91 6.24
N LEU A 163 -0.22 -16.27 5.24
CA LEU A 163 -0.92 -15.01 5.49
C LEU A 163 -2.04 -15.25 6.49
N VAL A 164 -2.23 -14.28 7.39
CA VAL A 164 -3.41 -14.19 8.26
C VAL A 164 -4.22 -12.98 7.85
N TYR A 165 -5.55 -13.09 7.82
CA TYR A 165 -6.45 -11.99 7.54
C TYR A 165 -7.77 -12.11 8.29
N PHE A 166 -8.52 -11.03 8.36
CA PHE A 166 -9.80 -10.97 9.08
C PHE A 166 -10.93 -10.72 8.07
N PRO A 167 -11.67 -11.75 7.64
CA PRO A 167 -12.71 -11.62 6.64
C PRO A 167 -13.75 -10.54 7.01
N GLY A 168 -14.08 -9.68 6.05
CA GLY A 168 -15.05 -8.62 6.20
C GLY A 168 -14.53 -7.33 6.84
N SER A 169 -13.30 -7.31 7.36
CA SER A 169 -12.69 -6.12 7.97
C SER A 169 -12.46 -4.97 6.99
N HIS A 170 -12.39 -5.26 5.69
CA HIS A 170 -12.30 -4.23 4.65
C HIS A 170 -13.47 -3.23 4.66
N ARG A 171 -14.63 -3.64 5.17
CA ARG A 171 -15.83 -2.80 5.29
C ARG A 171 -15.81 -1.84 6.48
N TRP A 172 -14.84 -1.97 7.38
CA TRP A 172 -14.65 -0.98 8.44
C TRP A 172 -14.29 0.38 7.85
N PRO A 173 -14.47 1.49 8.59
CA PRO A 173 -13.91 2.77 8.19
C PRO A 173 -12.40 2.67 7.94
N ILE A 174 -11.88 3.46 7.01
CA ILE A 174 -10.44 3.64 6.89
C ILE A 174 -10.01 4.59 8.02
N TYR A 175 -9.15 4.09 8.91
CA TYR A 175 -8.62 4.86 10.03
C TYR A 175 -7.22 5.40 9.69
N THR A 176 -7.04 6.70 9.90
CA THR A 176 -5.83 7.49 9.59
C THR A 176 -5.39 8.31 10.80
N ASN A 177 -4.33 9.12 10.66
CA ASN A 177 -3.66 9.86 11.75
C ASN A 177 -4.63 10.56 12.71
N GLU A 178 -5.61 11.30 12.20
CA GLU A 178 -6.56 12.08 13.01
C GLU A 178 -7.46 11.20 13.89
N HIS A 179 -7.75 9.97 13.45
CA HIS A 179 -8.60 9.05 14.19
C HIS A 179 -7.90 8.43 15.40
N VAL A 180 -6.56 8.37 15.36
CA VAL A 180 -5.72 7.93 16.48
C VAL A 180 -5.09 9.10 17.25
N GLY A 181 -5.59 10.32 17.01
CA GLY A 181 -5.14 11.53 17.72
C GLY A 181 -3.73 11.99 17.35
N LEU A 182 -3.26 11.66 16.15
CA LEU A 182 -1.93 12.01 15.67
C LEU A 182 -1.99 13.16 14.66
N CYS A 183 -0.96 14.00 14.71
CA CYS A 183 -0.64 14.97 13.67
C CYS A 183 0.84 14.82 13.33
N VAL A 184 1.13 14.20 12.18
CA VAL A 184 2.50 13.83 11.78
C VAL A 184 3.37 15.02 11.41
N SER A 185 2.75 16.16 11.12
CA SER A 185 3.37 17.48 10.93
C SER A 185 3.87 18.07 12.25
N GLN A 186 3.42 17.54 13.38
CA GLN A 186 3.87 17.92 14.72
C GLN A 186 4.76 16.85 15.37
N LEU A 187 4.93 15.69 14.74
CA LEU A 187 5.84 14.66 15.24
C LEU A 187 7.30 15.06 14.98
N GLY A 188 8.14 14.84 16.00
CA GLY A 188 9.60 15.02 15.89
C GLY A 188 10.32 13.83 15.24
N GLN A 189 9.59 12.79 14.83
CA GLN A 189 10.13 11.56 14.27
C GLN A 189 9.23 11.03 13.15
N THR A 190 9.80 10.21 12.28
CA THR A 190 9.06 9.52 11.22
C THR A 190 8.05 8.56 11.86
N PRO A 191 6.74 8.67 11.53
CA PRO A 191 5.74 7.76 12.04
C PRO A 191 5.96 6.35 11.47
N THR A 192 5.59 5.35 12.28
CA THR A 192 5.60 3.95 11.86
C THR A 192 4.22 3.35 12.14
N GLN A 193 3.92 2.22 11.51
CA GLN A 193 2.65 1.53 11.72
C GLN A 193 2.41 1.11 13.18
N ALA A 194 3.46 1.05 14.02
CA ALA A 194 3.36 0.75 15.44
C ALA A 194 2.36 1.68 16.16
N LEU A 195 2.21 2.91 15.67
CA LEU A 195 1.25 3.90 16.16
C LEU A 195 -0.23 3.49 15.99
N TYR A 196 -0.51 2.51 15.13
CA TYR A 196 -1.84 2.02 14.80
C TYR A 196 -2.14 0.65 15.42
N GLU A 197 -1.13 -0.07 15.93
CA GLU A 197 -1.27 -1.47 16.35
C GLU A 197 -2.26 -1.65 17.51
N GLU A 198 -2.28 -0.73 18.48
CA GLU A 198 -3.24 -0.76 19.58
C GLU A 198 -4.68 -0.62 19.07
N MET A 199 -4.91 0.34 18.17
CA MET A 199 -6.22 0.56 17.55
C MET A 199 -6.67 -0.66 16.74
N TRP A 200 -5.78 -1.27 15.95
CA TRP A 200 -6.13 -2.46 15.18
C TRP A 200 -6.48 -3.66 16.07
N ARG A 201 -5.77 -3.86 17.19
CA ARG A 201 -6.13 -4.90 18.18
C ARG A 201 -7.51 -4.66 18.76
N ALA A 202 -7.81 -3.42 19.15
CA ALA A 202 -9.11 -3.02 19.68
C ALA A 202 -10.24 -3.18 18.64
N LEU A 203 -9.99 -2.91 17.35
CA LEU A 203 -10.97 -3.15 16.29
C LEU A 203 -11.28 -4.63 16.12
N VAL A 204 -10.25 -5.49 16.07
CA VAL A 204 -10.43 -6.95 15.98
C VAL A 204 -11.24 -7.46 17.17
N GLU A 205 -10.91 -7.03 18.39
CA GLU A 205 -11.62 -7.43 19.61
C GLU A 205 -13.08 -6.94 19.61
N SER A 206 -13.31 -5.65 19.33
CA SER A 206 -14.66 -5.05 19.36
C SER A 206 -15.62 -5.64 18.33
N HIS A 207 -15.12 -6.06 17.17
CA HIS A 207 -15.93 -6.72 16.15
C HIS A 207 -16.03 -8.23 16.35
N GLY A 208 -15.33 -8.80 17.35
CA GLY A 208 -15.21 -10.25 17.53
C GLY A 208 -14.61 -10.96 16.31
N ALA A 209 -13.80 -10.26 15.51
CA ALA A 209 -13.31 -10.74 14.23
C ALA A 209 -12.37 -11.93 14.42
N GLN A 210 -12.63 -13.01 13.69
CA GLN A 210 -11.81 -14.21 13.73
C GLN A 210 -10.79 -14.20 12.59
N PRO A 211 -9.53 -14.60 12.85
CA PRO A 211 -8.54 -14.73 11.80
C PRO A 211 -8.80 -15.97 10.94
N GLU A 212 -8.53 -15.84 9.65
CA GLU A 212 -8.38 -16.96 8.71
C GLU A 212 -6.93 -16.99 8.20
N TYR A 213 -6.47 -18.16 7.76
CA TYR A 213 -5.11 -18.41 7.32
C TYR A 213 -5.10 -18.94 5.89
N PHE A 214 -4.24 -18.37 5.04
CA PHE A 214 -4.14 -18.81 3.66
C PHE A 214 -3.15 -19.96 3.48
N HIS A 215 -3.68 -21.18 3.52
CA HIS A 215 -2.93 -22.39 3.16
C HIS A 215 -2.93 -22.56 1.64
N ALA A 216 -2.02 -21.86 0.97
CA ALA A 216 -1.97 -21.79 -0.48
C ALA A 216 -1.30 -23.03 -1.09
N LYS A 217 -1.81 -23.48 -2.24
CA LYS A 217 -1.03 -24.30 -3.17
C LYS A 217 -0.16 -23.41 -4.04
N LYS A 218 0.99 -23.92 -4.46
CA LYS A 218 1.81 -23.27 -5.49
C LYS A 218 0.93 -22.90 -6.69
N GLY A 219 1.09 -21.68 -7.19
CA GLY A 219 0.27 -21.16 -8.28
C GLY A 219 -1.06 -20.57 -7.84
N GLN A 220 -1.44 -20.63 -6.57
CA GLN A 220 -2.60 -19.88 -6.09
C GLN A 220 -2.26 -18.44 -5.75
N ALA A 221 -3.24 -17.57 -5.99
CA ALA A 221 -3.18 -16.17 -5.66
C ALA A 221 -4.30 -15.77 -4.68
N LEU A 222 -4.01 -14.79 -3.84
CA LEU A 222 -4.95 -14.10 -2.97
C LEU A 222 -5.00 -12.63 -3.40
N ILE A 223 -6.15 -12.18 -3.89
CA ILE A 223 -6.45 -10.76 -4.06
C ILE A 223 -6.99 -10.25 -2.73
N TRP A 224 -6.50 -9.12 -2.21
CA TRP A 224 -7.10 -8.43 -1.06
C TRP A 224 -7.35 -6.95 -1.34
N ALA A 225 -8.45 -6.44 -0.77
CA ALA A 225 -8.73 -5.02 -0.74
C ALA A 225 -7.78 -4.29 0.22
N ALA A 226 -7.37 -3.06 -0.11
CA ALA A 226 -6.40 -2.29 0.70
C ALA A 226 -6.76 -2.13 2.18
N ASN A 227 -8.06 -2.10 2.50
CA ASN A 227 -8.53 -1.95 3.88
C ASN A 227 -8.76 -3.29 4.60
N LEU A 228 -8.50 -4.43 3.96
CA LEU A 228 -8.56 -5.72 4.64
C LEU A 228 -7.45 -5.79 5.69
N MET A 229 -7.82 -6.10 6.93
CA MET A 229 -6.85 -6.37 7.98
C MET A 229 -6.14 -7.69 7.68
N HIS A 230 -4.82 -7.63 7.50
CA HIS A 230 -4.00 -8.78 7.15
C HIS A 230 -2.57 -8.67 7.66
N GLY A 231 -1.86 -9.79 7.78
CA GLY A 231 -0.48 -9.84 8.27
C GLY A 231 0.21 -11.16 7.95
N GLY A 232 1.41 -11.34 8.51
CA GLY A 232 2.15 -12.59 8.45
C GLY A 232 1.97 -13.37 9.74
N SER A 233 1.45 -14.59 9.67
CA SER A 233 1.44 -15.46 10.85
C SER A 233 2.88 -15.88 11.22
N ARG A 234 3.05 -16.35 12.46
CA ARG A 234 4.34 -16.86 12.92
C ARG A 234 4.71 -18.11 12.13
N GLN A 235 5.92 -18.14 11.61
CA GLN A 235 6.48 -19.34 11.01
C GLN A 235 6.92 -20.27 12.14
N THR A 236 6.32 -21.45 12.26
CA THR A 236 6.61 -22.37 13.39
C THR A 236 7.83 -23.24 13.12
N ASP A 237 8.10 -23.57 11.85
CA ASP A 237 9.35 -24.21 11.42
C ASP A 237 10.26 -23.23 10.67
N PRO A 238 11.32 -22.71 11.31
CA PRO A 238 12.26 -21.77 10.68
C PRO A 238 13.18 -22.42 9.63
N MET A 239 13.18 -23.75 9.49
CA MET A 239 13.97 -24.40 8.44
C MET A 239 13.28 -24.35 7.08
N ARG A 240 11.95 -24.25 7.06
CA ARG A 240 11.14 -24.18 5.84
C ARG A 240 11.21 -22.80 5.18
N THR A 241 10.97 -22.76 3.88
CA THR A 241 10.78 -21.53 3.13
C THR A 241 9.30 -21.23 2.96
N ARG A 242 9.03 -19.98 2.56
CA ARG A 242 7.72 -19.50 2.13
C ARG A 242 7.93 -18.52 0.98
N TRP A 243 8.12 -19.07 -0.21
CA TRP A 243 8.36 -18.28 -1.41
C TRP A 243 7.07 -17.67 -1.96
N SER A 244 7.09 -16.35 -2.13
CA SER A 244 5.92 -15.61 -2.59
C SER A 244 6.28 -14.29 -3.24
N GLN A 245 5.36 -13.81 -4.08
CA GLN A 245 5.40 -12.47 -4.65
C GLN A 245 4.10 -11.73 -4.30
N VAL A 246 4.23 -10.53 -3.77
CA VAL A 246 3.13 -9.55 -3.69
C VAL A 246 3.30 -8.55 -4.80
N THR A 247 2.22 -8.22 -5.48
CA THR A 247 2.14 -7.07 -6.37
C THR A 247 1.04 -6.15 -5.89
N HIS A 248 1.35 -4.87 -5.71
CA HIS A 248 0.34 -3.86 -5.39
C HIS A 248 -0.10 -3.13 -6.67
N TYR A 249 -1.40 -2.91 -6.77
CA TYR A 249 -2.03 -2.27 -7.91
C TYR A 249 -2.77 -1.01 -7.47
N TYR A 250 -2.58 0.06 -8.22
CA TYR A 250 -3.45 1.22 -8.21
C TYR A 250 -4.37 1.18 -9.41
N PHE A 251 -5.29 2.13 -9.43
CA PHE A 251 -6.23 2.31 -10.52
C PHE A 251 -6.25 3.77 -10.96
N ASP A 252 -6.54 4.00 -12.23
CA ASP A 252 -6.54 5.33 -12.83
C ASP A 252 -7.44 6.36 -12.12
N ASP A 253 -7.21 7.63 -12.46
CA ASP A 253 -8.00 8.79 -12.02
C ASP A 253 -8.03 8.98 -10.49
N CYS A 254 -6.92 8.69 -9.83
CA CYS A 254 -6.77 8.89 -8.39
C CYS A 254 -5.61 9.82 -8.04
N ALA A 255 -5.68 10.39 -6.85
CA ALA A 255 -4.56 11.04 -6.18
C ALA A 255 -3.90 10.01 -5.26
N TYR A 256 -2.66 9.60 -5.52
CA TYR A 256 -1.96 8.56 -4.78
C TYR A 256 -1.08 9.18 -3.69
N TYR A 257 -1.27 8.77 -2.45
CA TYR A 257 -0.57 9.34 -1.30
C TYR A 257 -0.39 8.32 -0.16
N THR A 258 0.45 8.65 0.81
CA THR A 258 0.67 7.86 2.03
C THR A 258 -0.04 8.53 3.21
N PRO A 259 -1.19 8.02 3.70
CA PRO A 259 -1.91 8.65 4.80
C PRO A 259 -1.09 8.76 6.08
N MET A 260 -0.32 7.73 6.44
CA MET A 260 0.53 7.75 7.64
C MET A 260 1.56 8.90 7.60
N MET A 261 1.93 9.41 6.43
CA MET A 261 2.89 10.51 6.27
C MET A 261 2.21 11.86 5.97
N SER A 262 0.88 11.91 5.98
CA SER A 262 0.09 13.07 5.55
C SER A 262 -0.76 13.66 6.67
N ASP A 263 -0.91 14.99 6.66
CA ASP A 263 -1.93 15.75 7.37
C ASP A 263 -2.51 16.80 6.41
N THR A 264 -3.60 16.44 5.74
CA THR A 264 -4.21 17.24 4.67
C THR A 264 -4.58 18.67 5.13
N PHE A 265 -5.06 18.82 6.37
CA PHE A 265 -5.43 20.14 6.93
C PHE A 265 -4.23 20.98 7.40
N TYR A 266 -3.04 20.39 7.52
CA TYR A 266 -1.77 21.13 7.61
C TYR A 266 -1.14 21.35 6.23
N GLY A 267 -1.84 20.91 5.18
CA GLY A 267 -1.38 20.85 3.79
C GLY A 267 -0.08 20.10 3.60
N LYS A 268 0.20 19.12 4.47
CA LYS A 268 1.25 18.13 4.27
C LYS A 268 0.61 16.90 3.64
N ILE A 269 0.94 16.63 2.38
CA ILE A 269 0.46 15.43 1.69
C ILE A 269 1.67 14.73 1.07
N ASP A 270 1.95 13.53 1.54
CA ASP A 270 2.98 12.67 0.98
C ASP A 270 2.44 12.01 -0.30
N PHE A 271 2.39 12.80 -1.38
CA PHE A 271 2.03 12.32 -2.70
C PHE A 271 3.08 11.32 -3.18
N ARG A 272 2.60 10.17 -3.67
CA ARG A 272 3.48 9.12 -4.18
C ARG A 272 3.85 9.43 -5.63
N LYS A 273 5.15 9.36 -5.92
CA LYS A 273 5.68 9.34 -7.29
C LYS A 273 5.78 7.88 -7.74
N LEU A 274 4.87 7.45 -8.61
CA LEU A 274 4.68 6.04 -8.94
C LEU A 274 4.95 5.78 -10.42
N THR A 275 5.59 4.66 -10.71
CA THR A 275 5.80 4.18 -12.08
C THR A 275 4.84 3.02 -12.34
N ASN A 276 4.12 3.08 -13.45
CA ASN A 276 3.35 1.93 -13.94
C ASN A 276 4.33 0.89 -14.51
N ILE A 277 4.42 -0.28 -13.88
CA ILE A 277 5.40 -1.32 -14.24
C ILE A 277 5.16 -1.87 -15.66
N VAL A 278 3.92 -1.78 -16.16
CA VAL A 278 3.57 -2.20 -17.54
C VAL A 278 4.22 -1.27 -18.55
N THR A 279 4.00 0.04 -18.41
CA THR A 279 4.42 1.03 -19.42
C THR A 279 5.81 1.60 -19.17
N GLY A 280 6.29 1.56 -17.92
CA GLY A 280 7.50 2.25 -17.47
C GLY A 280 7.30 3.75 -17.26
N GLU A 281 6.07 4.25 -17.40
CA GLU A 281 5.75 5.68 -17.30
C GLU A 281 5.37 6.07 -15.88
N GLU A 282 5.70 7.32 -15.52
CA GLU A 282 5.25 7.93 -14.29
C GLU A 282 3.74 8.23 -14.36
N MET A 283 3.00 7.83 -13.32
CA MET A 283 1.56 8.02 -13.27
C MET A 283 1.19 9.40 -12.73
N PRO A 284 0.37 10.18 -13.45
CA PRO A 284 -0.03 11.51 -13.02
C PRO A 284 -1.01 11.46 -11.86
N GLN A 285 -0.91 12.46 -10.98
CA GLN A 285 -1.87 12.70 -9.90
C GLN A 285 -3.17 13.29 -10.48
N ARG A 286 -4.32 12.66 -10.21
CA ARG A 286 -5.62 13.08 -10.75
C ARG A 286 -6.70 13.12 -9.69
N TYR A 287 -7.71 13.94 -9.91
CA TYR A 287 -8.89 14.02 -9.05
C TYR A 287 -10.12 14.30 -9.89
N ALA A 288 -11.10 13.39 -9.82
CA ALA A 288 -12.39 13.51 -10.51
C ALA A 288 -12.27 13.84 -12.01
N GLY A 289 -11.38 13.16 -12.73
CA GLY A 289 -11.19 13.37 -14.16
C GLY A 289 -10.22 14.50 -14.52
N HIS A 290 -9.63 15.20 -13.55
CA HIS A 290 -8.74 16.35 -13.79
C HIS A 290 -7.34 16.12 -13.22
N ALA A 291 -6.32 16.67 -13.88
CA ALA A 291 -4.96 16.64 -13.33
C ALA A 291 -4.87 17.54 -12.08
N ILE A 292 -4.22 17.05 -11.03
CA ILE A 292 -3.90 17.88 -9.87
C ILE A 292 -2.77 18.85 -10.26
N PRO A 293 -2.89 20.17 -9.97
CA PRO A 293 -1.85 21.13 -10.33
C PRO A 293 -0.49 20.73 -9.76
N LYS A 294 0.55 20.73 -10.60
CA LYS A 294 1.91 20.34 -10.20
C LYS A 294 2.43 21.17 -9.02
N GLY A 295 2.19 22.49 -9.05
CA GLY A 295 2.59 23.38 -7.97
C GLY A 295 1.88 23.09 -6.63
N PHE A 296 0.67 22.52 -6.65
CA PHE A 296 0.01 22.06 -5.43
C PHE A 296 0.66 20.80 -4.87
N VAL A 297 0.95 19.82 -5.74
CA VAL A 297 1.68 18.60 -5.35
C VAL A 297 3.04 18.97 -4.74
N GLU A 298 3.81 19.82 -5.42
CA GLU A 298 5.12 20.30 -4.95
C GLU A 298 5.01 21.04 -3.62
N ALA A 299 4.02 21.93 -3.45
CA ALA A 299 3.83 22.66 -2.20
C ALA A 299 3.50 21.75 -1.01
N CYS A 300 2.68 20.72 -1.21
CA CYS A 300 2.26 19.81 -0.14
C CYS A 300 3.27 18.69 0.20
N SER A 301 4.15 18.34 -0.74
CA SER A 301 5.14 17.26 -0.56
C SER A 301 6.47 17.71 0.04
N THR A 302 6.63 19.01 0.33
CA THR A 302 7.82 19.49 1.04
C THR A 302 7.66 19.24 2.55
N ASP A 303 8.70 18.68 3.20
CA ASP A 303 8.77 18.50 4.68
C ASP A 303 8.52 19.78 5.46
N ALA A 304 8.69 20.87 4.74
CA ALA A 304 8.38 22.23 5.07
C ALA A 304 6.97 22.45 5.66
N GLY A 305 5.94 21.77 5.16
CA GLY A 305 4.55 22.17 5.43
C GLY A 305 4.23 23.56 4.84
N HIS A 306 3.08 24.12 5.19
CA HIS A 306 2.73 25.49 4.79
C HIS A 306 3.28 26.54 5.75
N LEU A 307 3.59 27.71 5.20
CA LEU A 307 3.83 28.91 5.99
C LEU A 307 2.59 29.18 6.84
N LEU A 308 2.79 29.57 8.10
CA LEU A 308 1.70 30.11 8.91
C LEU A 308 1.13 31.33 8.18
N ASP A 309 -0.19 31.54 8.24
CA ASP A 309 -0.86 32.70 7.62
C ASP A 309 -0.23 34.04 8.04
N GLU A 310 0.45 34.05 9.18
CA GLU A 310 1.13 35.22 9.73
C GLU A 310 2.65 35.28 9.46
N PHE A 311 3.17 34.40 8.59
CA PHE A 311 4.58 34.38 8.23
C PHE A 311 4.90 35.53 7.26
N ASP A 312 5.78 36.42 7.70
CA ASP A 312 6.35 37.48 6.87
C ASP A 312 7.85 37.19 6.71
N GLY A 313 8.28 36.94 5.47
CA GLY A 313 9.66 36.59 5.18
C GLY A 313 10.66 37.69 5.56
N LYS A 314 10.25 38.95 5.54
CA LYS A 314 11.10 40.08 5.93
C LYS A 314 11.26 40.13 7.45
N LEU A 315 10.15 40.04 8.19
CA LEU A 315 10.20 40.00 9.67
C LEU A 315 10.95 38.76 10.18
N TYR A 316 10.85 37.64 9.46
CA TYR A 316 11.58 36.42 9.78
C TYR A 316 13.10 36.60 9.61
N LEU A 317 13.55 37.25 8.53
CA LEU A 317 14.98 37.55 8.33
C LEU A 317 15.49 38.59 9.34
N GLU A 318 14.67 39.57 9.71
CA GLU A 318 15.00 40.55 10.76
C GLU A 318 15.18 39.87 12.13
N ALA A 319 14.35 38.87 12.44
CA ALA A 319 14.42 38.11 13.69
C ALA A 319 15.56 37.07 13.73
N ASN A 320 16.05 36.62 12.56
CA ASN A 320 17.06 35.56 12.44
C ASN A 320 18.21 36.00 11.51
N PRO A 321 19.14 36.86 11.98
CA PRO A 321 20.21 37.44 11.16
C PRO A 321 21.17 36.41 10.55
N ASP A 322 21.33 35.24 11.16
CA ASP A 322 22.14 34.14 10.64
C ASP A 322 21.54 33.55 9.35
N VAL A 323 20.21 33.47 9.27
CA VAL A 323 19.50 33.04 8.06
C VAL A 323 19.65 34.07 6.94
N ALA A 324 19.56 35.36 7.29
CA ALA A 324 19.77 36.47 6.35
C ALA A 324 21.20 36.49 5.81
N ALA A 325 22.20 36.29 6.67
CA ALA A 325 23.60 36.22 6.28
C ALA A 325 23.90 35.00 5.38
N GLY A 326 23.18 33.89 5.57
CA GLY A 326 23.26 32.70 4.74
C GLY A 326 22.57 32.82 3.37
N ASN A 327 21.92 33.95 3.08
CA ASN A 327 21.20 34.23 1.82
C ASN A 327 20.15 33.15 1.45
N TRP A 328 19.48 32.58 2.46
CA TRP A 328 18.41 31.61 2.27
C TRP A 328 17.11 32.28 1.84
N ASN A 329 16.27 31.55 1.09
CA ASN A 329 14.87 31.91 1.00
C ASN A 329 14.22 31.76 2.40
N PRO A 330 13.60 32.83 2.95
CA PRO A 330 13.11 32.79 4.33
C PRO A 330 11.98 31.79 4.55
N ALA A 331 11.08 31.65 3.57
CA ALA A 331 10.00 30.68 3.65
C ALA A 331 10.56 29.26 3.61
N GLU A 332 11.42 28.98 2.64
CA GLU A 332 12.08 27.68 2.52
C GLU A 332 12.85 27.32 3.79
N HIS A 333 13.66 28.23 4.32
CA HIS A 333 14.41 28.01 5.55
C HIS A 333 13.48 27.79 6.75
N TYR A 334 12.47 28.64 6.93
CA TYR A 334 11.55 28.51 8.06
C TYR A 334 10.89 27.13 8.07
N LEU A 335 10.43 26.70 6.91
CA LEU A 335 9.71 25.47 6.79
C LEU A 335 10.62 24.24 6.96
N THR A 336 11.81 24.25 6.37
CA THR A 336 12.75 23.11 6.40
C THR A 336 13.53 23.00 7.73
N HIS A 337 13.89 24.13 8.33
CA HIS A 337 14.75 24.21 9.53
C HIS A 337 14.10 25.02 10.65
N GLY A 338 13.63 26.23 10.34
CA GLY A 338 13.25 27.23 11.35
C GLY A 338 12.13 26.78 12.30
N ARG A 339 11.17 26.00 11.81
CA ARG A 339 10.07 25.45 12.61
C ARG A 339 10.57 24.44 13.65
N LYS A 340 11.50 23.56 13.26
CA LYS A 340 12.11 22.56 14.14
C LYS A 340 13.02 23.23 15.18
N GLU A 341 13.74 24.26 14.76
CA GLU A 341 14.63 25.05 15.61
C GLU A 341 13.89 26.06 16.52
N LYS A 342 12.55 26.14 16.42
CA LYS A 342 11.72 27.12 17.14
C LYS A 342 12.18 28.56 16.93
N ARG A 343 12.60 28.89 15.70
CA ARG A 343 13.04 30.24 15.32
C ARG A 343 11.92 31.25 15.54
N LYS A 344 12.31 32.47 15.95
CA LYS A 344 11.36 33.57 16.10
C LYS A 344 10.82 33.98 14.73
N LEU A 345 9.51 34.20 14.64
CA LEU A 345 8.88 34.65 13.40
C LEU A 345 9.07 36.15 13.14
N ARG A 346 9.35 36.91 14.20
CA ARG A 346 9.43 38.37 14.24
C ARG A 346 10.40 38.80 15.36
N PRO A 347 11.01 40.00 15.29
CA PRO A 347 11.99 40.50 16.29
C PRO A 347 11.52 40.44 17.75
#